data_AF-A0A1G5KIV8-F1
#
_entry.id   AF-A0A1G5KIV8-F1
#
_cell.length_a   1.000
_cell.length_b   1.000
_cell.length_c   1.000
_cell.angle_alpha   90.00
_cell.angle_beta   90.00
_cell.angle_gamma   90.00
#
_symmetry.space_group_name_H-M   'P 1'
#
loop_
_entity.id
_entity.type
_entity.pdbx_description
1 polymer ?
#
loop_
_entity_poly.entity_id
_entity_poly.type
_entity_poly.pdbx_seq_one_letter_code
_entity_poly.pdbx_strand_id
1 'polypeptide(L)'
;MENLIETYSDIQECYYKNEHYTVRDNGAVLRNTPYNKRARPTDNSWTFGKLNSNSGYLEIASVRIHRIVATAFHGEPPTKEHVVDHIDTNKQNNRPDNLRWVTRLENILLNPITAKRIAYICGSVEEFLANPSQFKDKFQNPDYKWMATVSAEEAQISKERLLAWAKNDKPSQGGSLGDWIYNRSVSNQFANKYEEETDSVEEEFKVIDSLSPNAVQKVKNWKTPTEFPCCPQEIKDNSISTYAINLNIGGVFSRNQYTSSIIENFAISNDKNTLWIMCKSGDENPIKPYSLAEITYQNYVFVHNSLGTFFEKIGVEKQFTLLQGLEWTGGDSIDDYC
;
A
#
# COMPACT_ATOMS: atom_id res chain seq x y z
N MET A 1 15.50 -14.98 4.13
CA MET A 1 14.47 -14.55 5.10
C MET A 1 15.07 -13.39 5.87
N GLU A 2 14.47 -12.22 5.71
CA GLU A 2 14.92 -11.00 6.37
C GLU A 2 14.77 -11.16 7.89
N ASN A 3 15.81 -10.81 8.65
CA ASN A 3 15.77 -10.92 10.10
C ASN A 3 15.04 -9.70 10.67
N LEU A 4 13.71 -9.76 10.72
CA LEU A 4 12.84 -8.65 11.14
C LEU A 4 13.26 -8.01 12.47
N ILE A 5 13.86 -8.77 13.39
CA ILE A 5 14.29 -8.24 14.69
C ILE A 5 15.43 -7.23 14.55
N GLU A 6 16.30 -7.39 13.55
CA GLU A 6 17.45 -6.52 13.28
C GLU A 6 17.13 -5.41 12.27
N THR A 7 15.93 -5.39 11.70
CA THR A 7 15.47 -4.30 10.83
C THR A 7 14.76 -3.24 11.68
N TYR A 8 15.51 -2.22 12.14
CA TYR A 8 15.04 -1.09 12.95
C TYR A 8 15.87 0.17 12.67
N SER A 9 15.34 1.35 12.98
CA SER A 9 16.05 2.63 12.80
C SER A 9 16.25 3.42 14.10
N ASP A 10 15.34 3.24 15.06
CA ASP A 10 15.35 3.95 16.35
C ASP A 10 15.24 3.00 17.55
N ILE A 11 15.81 3.43 18.68
CA ILE A 11 15.77 2.75 19.98
C ILE A 11 15.41 3.75 21.08
N GLN A 12 14.46 3.35 21.93
CA GLN A 12 14.06 4.09 23.11
C GLN A 12 14.17 3.22 24.37
N GLU A 13 14.22 3.85 25.53
CA GLU A 13 14.19 3.15 26.82
C GLU A 13 12.95 3.56 27.63
N CYS A 14 12.43 2.64 28.45
CA CYS A 14 11.34 2.96 29.35
C CYS A 14 11.36 2.12 30.62
N TYR A 15 10.69 2.65 31.65
CA TYR A 15 10.36 1.90 32.86
C TYR A 15 8.87 1.59 32.86
N TYR A 16 8.51 0.31 32.96
CA TYR A 16 7.12 -0.10 32.97
C TYR A 16 6.92 -1.28 33.91
N LYS A 17 5.94 -1.19 34.82
CA LYS A 17 5.68 -2.19 35.88
C LYS A 17 6.94 -2.59 36.68
N ASN A 18 7.76 -1.61 37.06
CA ASN A 18 9.01 -1.78 37.83
C ASN A 18 10.12 -2.56 37.10
N GLU A 19 10.01 -2.73 35.78
CA GLU A 19 11.03 -3.32 34.93
C GLU A 19 11.57 -2.25 33.98
N HIS A 20 12.85 -2.36 33.61
CA HIS A 20 13.50 -1.48 32.64
C HIS A 20 13.57 -2.19 31.29
N TYR A 21 13.19 -1.51 30.23
CA TYR A 21 13.16 -2.04 28.88
C TYR A 21 13.91 -1.13 27.91
N THR A 22 14.60 -1.76 26.97
CA THR A 22 15.10 -1.13 25.74
C THR A 22 14.23 -1.61 24.59
N VAL A 23 13.77 -0.71 23.73
CA VAL A 23 12.70 -0.93 22.76
C VAL A 23 13.11 -0.41 21.39
N ARG A 24 12.95 -1.22 20.34
CA ARG A 24 13.19 -0.83 18.95
C ARG A 24 11.89 -0.35 18.28
N ASP A 25 12.02 0.54 17.30
CA ASP A 25 10.88 1.03 16.49
C ASP A 25 10.19 -0.04 15.64
N ASN A 26 10.78 -1.22 15.50
CA ASN A 26 10.13 -2.38 14.91
C ASN A 26 9.20 -3.13 15.88
N GLY A 27 9.11 -2.70 17.14
CA GLY A 27 8.29 -3.31 18.18
C GLY A 27 8.99 -4.44 18.97
N ALA A 28 10.27 -4.71 18.70
CA ALA A 28 11.07 -5.63 19.51
C ALA A 28 11.46 -4.98 20.85
N VAL A 29 11.46 -5.78 21.91
CA VAL A 29 11.83 -5.34 23.25
C VAL A 29 12.96 -6.21 23.80
N LEU A 30 13.75 -5.60 24.67
CA LEU A 30 14.74 -6.26 25.51
C LEU A 30 14.46 -5.83 26.95
N ARG A 31 14.19 -6.80 27.83
CA ARG A 31 14.05 -6.52 29.27
C ARG A 31 15.43 -6.53 29.91
N ASN A 32 15.80 -5.42 30.53
CA ASN A 32 17.10 -5.29 31.19
C ASN A 32 17.10 -6.05 32.52
N THR A 33 18.26 -6.64 32.86
CA THR A 33 18.45 -7.24 34.18
C THR A 33 18.42 -6.14 35.25
N PRO A 34 17.63 -6.27 36.32
CA PRO A 34 17.63 -5.29 37.38
C PRO A 34 19.00 -5.17 38.04
N TYR A 35 19.37 -3.95 38.43
CA TYR A 35 20.66 -3.68 39.09
C TYR A 35 20.86 -4.59 40.32
N ASN A 36 22.06 -5.17 40.44
CA ASN A 36 22.45 -6.13 41.49
C ASN A 36 21.60 -7.41 41.58
N LYS A 37 20.88 -7.79 40.52
CA LYS A 37 20.17 -9.07 40.46
C LYS A 37 20.77 -9.99 39.40
N ARG A 38 20.57 -11.30 39.57
CA ARG A 38 20.94 -12.29 38.55
C ARG A 38 19.99 -12.16 37.36
N ALA A 39 20.55 -12.20 36.15
CA ALA A 39 19.77 -12.22 34.91
C ALA A 39 18.82 -13.43 34.88
N ARG A 40 17.56 -13.16 34.53
CA ARG A 40 16.54 -14.19 34.26
C ARG A 40 16.73 -14.72 32.84
N PRO A 41 16.19 -15.91 32.49
CA PRO A 41 16.33 -16.48 31.15
C PRO A 41 15.80 -15.61 30.00
N THR A 42 14.91 -14.66 30.30
CA THR A 42 14.30 -13.74 29.32
C THR A 42 14.87 -12.33 29.38
N ASP A 43 15.89 -12.10 30.22
CA ASP A 43 16.57 -10.80 30.29
C ASP A 43 17.63 -10.68 29.19
N ASN A 44 17.95 -9.44 28.82
CA ASN A 44 19.03 -9.05 27.90
C ASN A 44 18.99 -9.76 26.54
N SER A 45 17.82 -10.20 26.09
CA SER A 45 17.61 -10.86 24.80
C SER A 45 16.49 -10.16 24.06
N TRP A 46 16.75 -9.76 22.82
CA TRP A 46 15.76 -9.14 21.94
C TRP A 46 14.65 -10.14 21.59
N THR A 47 13.41 -9.68 21.66
CA THR A 47 12.24 -10.50 21.28
C THR A 47 11.06 -9.64 20.88
N PHE A 48 10.20 -10.13 19.98
CA PHE A 48 8.84 -9.60 19.80
C PHE A 48 7.87 -10.08 20.88
N GLY A 49 8.30 -10.99 21.76
CA GLY A 49 7.49 -11.63 22.79
C GLY A 49 6.90 -12.96 22.35
N LYS A 50 6.23 -13.63 23.29
CA LYS A 50 5.52 -14.89 23.06
C LYS A 50 4.03 -14.61 22.87
N LEU A 51 3.42 -15.23 21.86
CA LEU A 51 1.98 -15.13 21.63
C LEU A 51 1.17 -15.75 22.78
N ASN A 52 0.26 -14.97 23.34
CA ASN A 52 -0.77 -15.43 24.25
C ASN A 52 -2.05 -15.74 23.45
N SER A 53 -2.31 -17.03 23.21
CA SER A 53 -3.44 -17.50 22.38
C SER A 53 -4.81 -17.07 22.90
N ASN A 54 -4.96 -16.78 24.20
CA ASN A 54 -6.23 -16.34 24.77
C ASN A 54 -6.51 -14.85 24.47
N SER A 55 -5.47 -14.02 24.42
CA SER A 55 -5.62 -12.57 24.28
C SER A 55 -5.27 -12.05 22.86
N GLY A 56 -4.52 -12.84 22.10
CA GLY A 56 -3.97 -12.48 20.79
C GLY A 56 -2.75 -11.54 20.85
N TYR A 57 -2.33 -11.14 22.06
CA TYR A 57 -1.19 -10.23 22.24
C TYR A 57 0.12 -10.98 22.44
N LEU A 58 1.22 -10.34 22.05
CA LEU A 58 2.57 -10.76 22.39
C LEU A 58 2.93 -10.30 23.81
N GLU A 59 3.56 -11.18 24.59
CA GLU A 59 3.91 -10.94 25.98
C GLU A 59 5.36 -11.37 26.28
N ILE A 60 6.05 -10.59 27.12
CA ILE A 60 7.31 -10.96 27.76
C ILE A 60 7.08 -11.05 29.27
N ALA A 61 7.29 -12.23 29.85
CA ALA A 61 7.04 -12.49 31.27
C ALA A 61 5.65 -12.00 31.76
N SER A 62 4.61 -12.32 30.99
CA SER A 62 3.21 -11.92 31.27
C SER A 62 2.94 -10.40 31.18
N VAL A 63 3.87 -9.64 30.60
CA VAL A 63 3.70 -8.21 30.31
C VAL A 63 3.49 -8.02 28.81
N ARG A 64 2.41 -7.32 28.43
CA ARG A 64 2.05 -7.10 27.02
C ARG A 64 3.03 -6.15 26.34
N ILE A 65 3.53 -6.57 25.19
CA ILE A 65 4.58 -5.89 24.42
C ILE A 65 4.12 -4.51 23.94
N HIS A 66 2.93 -4.41 23.33
CA HIS A 66 2.40 -3.12 22.85
C HIS A 66 2.35 -2.03 23.93
N ARG A 67 2.16 -2.39 25.21
CA ARG A 67 2.16 -1.41 26.30
C ARG A 67 3.56 -0.92 26.61
N ILE A 68 4.56 -1.80 26.58
CA ILE A 68 5.96 -1.44 26.73
C ILE A 68 6.37 -0.51 25.59
N VAL A 69 6.03 -0.87 24.35
CA VAL A 69 6.38 -0.06 23.17
C VAL A 69 5.70 1.31 23.21
N ALA A 70 4.38 1.36 23.48
CA ALA A 70 3.66 2.62 23.59
C ALA A 70 4.22 3.51 24.71
N THR A 71 4.58 2.93 25.87
CA THR A 71 5.23 3.71 26.93
C THR A 71 6.58 4.28 26.51
N ALA A 72 7.38 3.54 25.74
CA ALA A 72 8.70 3.99 25.30
C ALA A 72 8.65 5.11 24.24
N PHE A 73 7.76 4.99 23.25
CA PHE A 73 7.71 5.92 22.11
C PHE A 73 6.67 7.04 22.27
N HIS A 74 5.59 6.79 23.00
CA HIS A 74 4.48 7.74 23.18
C HIS A 74 4.34 8.25 24.62
N GLY A 75 5.21 7.80 25.52
CA GLY A 75 5.14 8.13 26.94
C GLY A 75 4.01 7.42 27.70
N GLU A 76 3.83 7.82 28.96
CA GLU A 76 2.77 7.28 29.81
C GLU A 76 1.36 7.64 29.26
N PRO A 77 0.36 6.76 29.48
CA PRO A 77 -1.00 7.06 29.07
C PRO A 77 -1.51 8.35 29.74
N PRO A 78 -2.22 9.24 29.01
CA PRO A 78 -2.71 10.49 29.57
C PRO A 78 -3.60 10.30 30.81
N THR A 79 -4.40 9.22 30.84
CA THR A 79 -5.22 8.84 31.99
C THR A 79 -5.24 7.32 32.19
N LYS A 80 -5.67 6.86 33.36
CA LYS A 80 -5.82 5.42 33.68
C LYS A 80 -6.86 4.69 32.82
N GLU A 81 -7.74 5.44 32.16
CA GLU A 81 -8.78 4.89 31.29
C GLU A 81 -8.28 4.62 29.87
N HIS A 82 -7.14 5.21 29.51
CA HIS A 82 -6.53 4.99 28.20
C HIS A 82 -5.99 3.56 28.08
N VAL A 83 -6.24 3.00 26.91
CA VAL A 83 -5.73 1.72 26.45
C VAL A 83 -4.90 1.97 25.19
N VAL A 84 -4.05 1.01 24.84
CA VAL A 84 -3.34 1.05 23.56
C VAL A 84 -4.24 0.48 22.49
N ASP A 85 -4.47 1.25 21.44
CA ASP A 85 -5.11 0.81 20.19
C ASP A 85 -4.04 0.44 19.15
N HIS A 86 -4.33 -0.62 18.39
CA HIS A 86 -3.57 -1.04 17.22
C HIS A 86 -4.34 -0.52 16.00
N ILE A 87 -3.79 0.48 15.31
CA ILE A 87 -4.51 1.19 14.24
C ILE A 87 -4.92 0.22 13.12
N ASP A 88 -4.05 -0.73 12.77
CA ASP A 88 -4.33 -1.78 11.79
C ASP A 88 -5.15 -2.97 12.32
N THR A 89 -5.52 -2.95 13.61
CA THR A 89 -6.19 -4.04 14.34
C THR A 89 -5.41 -5.36 14.49
N ASN A 90 -4.15 -5.42 14.03
CA ASN A 90 -3.26 -6.55 14.21
C ASN A 90 -2.48 -6.42 15.53
N LYS A 91 -2.90 -7.21 16.54
CA LYS A 91 -2.32 -7.21 17.89
C LYS A 91 -0.86 -7.67 17.96
N GLN A 92 -0.32 -8.21 16.88
CA GLN A 92 1.07 -8.67 16.76
C GLN A 92 1.96 -7.68 15.99
N ASN A 93 1.40 -6.62 15.40
CA ASN A 93 2.15 -5.48 14.86
C ASN A 93 2.32 -4.40 15.93
N ASN A 94 3.43 -4.47 16.69
CA ASN A 94 3.69 -3.56 17.80
C ASN A 94 4.60 -2.39 17.43
N ARG A 95 4.73 -2.03 16.15
CA ARG A 95 5.48 -0.83 15.75
C ARG A 95 4.81 0.43 16.33
N PRO A 96 5.58 1.42 16.82
CA PRO A 96 5.03 2.56 17.55
C PRO A 96 4.09 3.41 16.68
N ASP A 97 4.36 3.55 15.38
CA ASP A 97 3.48 4.22 14.41
C ASP A 97 2.11 3.54 14.24
N ASN A 98 2.00 2.24 14.56
CA ASN A 98 0.75 1.50 14.60
C ASN A 98 0.04 1.56 15.96
N LEU A 99 0.66 2.15 16.98
CA LEU A 99 0.11 2.21 18.34
C LEU A 99 -0.32 3.63 18.70
N ARG A 100 -1.42 3.77 19.45
CA ARG A 100 -1.84 5.05 20.04
C ARG A 100 -2.55 4.84 21.38
N TRP A 101 -2.45 5.83 22.27
CA TRP A 101 -3.27 5.88 23.47
C TRP A 101 -4.66 6.42 23.13
N VAL A 102 -5.70 5.67 23.46
CA VAL A 102 -7.09 6.07 23.30
C VAL A 102 -7.94 5.52 24.44
N THR A 103 -9.04 6.18 24.76
CA THR A 103 -10.11 5.58 25.55
C THR A 103 -10.86 4.51 24.74
N ARG A 104 -11.65 3.67 25.41
CA ARG A 104 -12.45 2.65 24.72
C ARG A 104 -13.46 3.26 23.74
N LEU A 105 -14.04 4.40 24.10
CA LEU A 105 -14.98 5.12 23.24
C LEU A 105 -14.27 5.72 22.03
N GLU A 106 -13.16 6.41 22.24
CA GLU A 106 -12.35 6.95 21.14
C GLU A 106 -11.88 5.87 20.17
N ASN A 107 -11.51 4.67 20.66
CA ASN A 107 -11.16 3.57 19.78
C ASN A 107 -12.33 3.22 18.82
N ILE A 108 -13.55 3.12 19.35
CA ILE A 108 -14.73 2.80 18.55
C ILE A 108 -14.98 3.89 17.51
N LEU A 109 -14.83 5.15 17.87
CA LEU A 109 -15.14 6.29 17.00
C LEU A 109 -14.03 6.60 15.97
N LEU A 110 -12.76 6.42 16.36
CA LEU A 110 -11.60 6.84 15.57
C LEU A 110 -10.96 5.70 14.76
N ASN A 111 -11.39 4.44 14.93
CA ASN A 111 -10.87 3.30 14.18
C ASN A 111 -11.98 2.74 13.26
N PRO A 112 -11.98 3.11 11.95
CA PRO A 112 -13.00 2.67 11.00
C PRO A 112 -13.12 1.14 10.92
N ILE A 113 -12.01 0.41 11.06
CA ILE A 113 -11.98 -1.06 11.00
C ILE A 113 -12.71 -1.63 12.21
N THR A 114 -12.44 -1.10 13.41
CA THR A 114 -13.14 -1.46 14.65
C THR A 114 -14.63 -1.11 14.56
N ALA A 115 -14.97 0.09 14.10
CA ALA A 115 -16.35 0.55 13.93
C ALA A 115 -17.13 -0.37 12.98
N LYS A 116 -16.56 -0.69 11.81
CA LYS A 116 -17.20 -1.59 10.84
C LYS A 116 -17.42 -3.00 11.40
N ARG A 117 -16.47 -3.54 12.17
CA ARG A 117 -16.64 -4.84 12.84
C ARG A 117 -17.77 -4.81 13.86
N ILE A 118 -17.88 -3.72 14.63
CA ILE A 118 -18.97 -3.54 15.59
C ILE A 118 -20.31 -3.46 14.87
N ALA A 119 -20.43 -2.61 13.84
CA ALA A 119 -21.64 -2.50 13.05
C ALA A 119 -22.04 -3.85 12.42
N TYR A 120 -21.08 -4.59 11.87
CA TYR A 120 -21.33 -5.91 11.30
C TYR A 120 -21.88 -6.92 12.33
N ILE A 121 -21.37 -6.91 13.56
CA ILE A 121 -21.78 -7.85 14.61
C ILE A 121 -23.08 -7.41 15.31
N CYS A 122 -23.25 -6.10 15.49
CA CYS A 122 -24.29 -5.51 16.34
C CYS A 122 -25.47 -4.93 15.56
N GLY A 123 -25.36 -4.76 14.25
CA GLY A 123 -26.32 -4.05 13.40
C GLY A 123 -25.83 -2.64 13.08
N SER A 124 -25.52 -1.87 14.12
CA SER A 124 -24.95 -0.51 14.03
C SER A 124 -24.00 -0.22 15.19
N VAL A 125 -23.20 0.84 15.06
CA VAL A 125 -22.36 1.32 16.17
C VAL A 125 -23.23 1.95 17.25
N GLU A 126 -24.29 2.62 16.85
CA GLU A 126 -25.26 3.31 17.71
C GLU A 126 -25.99 2.32 18.63
N GLU A 127 -26.47 1.19 18.09
CA GLU A 127 -27.09 0.13 18.90
C GLU A 127 -26.10 -0.48 19.89
N PHE A 128 -24.84 -0.67 19.47
CA PHE A 128 -23.81 -1.15 20.37
C PHE A 128 -23.56 -0.15 21.52
N LEU A 129 -23.45 1.15 21.22
CA LEU A 129 -23.22 2.17 22.25
C LEU A 129 -24.42 2.35 23.19
N ALA A 130 -25.65 2.17 22.68
CA ALA A 130 -26.86 2.25 23.49
C ALA A 130 -26.95 1.13 24.54
N ASN A 131 -26.55 -0.10 24.20
CA ASN A 131 -26.51 -1.21 25.15
C ASN A 131 -25.41 -2.26 24.84
N PRO A 132 -24.14 -1.99 25.21
CA PRO A 132 -23.03 -2.89 24.88
C PRO A 132 -23.17 -4.28 25.49
N SER A 133 -23.84 -4.39 26.64
CA SER A 133 -23.99 -5.64 27.39
C SER A 133 -24.80 -6.69 26.62
N GLN A 134 -25.73 -6.26 25.76
CA GLN A 134 -26.55 -7.15 24.92
C GLN A 134 -25.71 -7.96 23.91
N PHE A 135 -24.56 -7.42 23.49
CA PHE A 135 -23.72 -8.03 22.45
C PHE A 135 -22.53 -8.82 23.01
N LYS A 136 -22.38 -8.90 24.33
CA LYS A 136 -21.21 -9.51 25.00
C LYS A 136 -20.92 -10.93 24.49
N ASP A 137 -21.96 -11.72 24.22
CA ASP A 137 -21.83 -13.10 23.77
C ASP A 137 -21.35 -13.23 22.32
N LYS A 138 -21.55 -12.19 21.49
CA LYS A 138 -21.13 -12.18 20.10
C LYS A 138 -19.62 -12.01 19.91
N PHE A 139 -18.88 -11.62 20.96
CA PHE A 139 -17.44 -11.38 20.91
C PHE A 139 -16.59 -12.47 21.59
N GLN A 140 -17.19 -13.59 22.01
CA GLN A 140 -16.52 -14.57 22.87
C GLN A 140 -15.41 -15.40 22.19
N ASN A 141 -15.44 -15.54 20.85
CA ASN A 141 -14.48 -16.36 20.09
C ASN A 141 -13.74 -15.55 19.00
N PRO A 142 -12.85 -14.62 19.36
CA PRO A 142 -12.08 -13.85 18.39
C PRO A 142 -11.06 -14.75 17.68
N ASP A 143 -11.11 -14.78 16.34
CA ASP A 143 -10.09 -15.46 15.53
C ASP A 143 -8.83 -14.59 15.41
N TYR A 144 -7.73 -15.04 16.03
CA TYR A 144 -6.41 -14.42 15.97
C TYR A 144 -5.47 -15.10 14.99
N LYS A 145 -5.89 -16.16 14.28
CA LYS A 145 -5.03 -16.92 13.37
C LYS A 145 -4.51 -16.08 12.21
N TRP A 146 -5.26 -15.04 11.85
CA TRP A 146 -4.84 -14.08 10.85
C TRP A 146 -3.83 -13.05 11.39
N MET A 147 -3.52 -12.97 12.67
CA MET A 147 -2.56 -11.98 13.17
C MET A 147 -1.14 -12.55 13.12
N ALA A 148 -0.17 -11.73 12.71
CA ALA A 148 1.24 -12.11 12.68
C ALA A 148 2.15 -10.89 12.86
N THR A 149 3.37 -11.15 13.32
CA THR A 149 4.48 -10.20 13.17
C THR A 149 4.90 -10.17 11.71
N VAL A 150 4.90 -8.98 11.11
CA VAL A 150 5.07 -8.74 9.67
C VAL A 150 6.09 -7.64 9.42
N SER A 151 6.57 -7.52 8.18
CA SER A 151 7.40 -6.38 7.78
C SER A 151 6.61 -5.07 7.82
N ALA A 152 7.30 -3.93 7.72
CA ALA A 152 6.61 -2.62 7.68
C ALA A 152 5.72 -2.51 6.44
N GLU A 153 6.20 -3.02 5.31
CA GLU A 153 5.49 -3.06 4.03
C GLU A 153 4.25 -3.95 4.10
N GLU A 154 4.39 -5.17 4.64
CA GLU A 154 3.29 -6.12 4.81
C GLU A 154 2.21 -5.57 5.76
N ALA A 155 2.60 -4.87 6.83
CA ALA A 155 1.69 -4.19 7.73
C ALA A 155 0.90 -3.09 7.00
N GLN A 156 1.59 -2.25 6.23
CA GLN A 156 0.96 -1.15 5.49
C GLN A 156 -0.06 -1.68 4.47
N ILE A 157 0.33 -2.69 3.69
CA ILE A 157 -0.57 -3.35 2.73
C ILE A 157 -1.80 -3.91 3.46
N SER A 158 -1.60 -4.65 4.56
CA SER A 158 -2.71 -5.24 5.32
C SER A 158 -3.66 -4.19 5.90
N LYS A 159 -3.11 -3.07 6.39
CA LYS A 159 -3.87 -1.93 6.91
C LYS A 159 -4.72 -1.27 5.82
N GLU A 160 -4.16 -1.03 4.63
CA GLU A 160 -4.88 -0.45 3.50
C GLU A 160 -6.06 -1.33 3.07
N ARG A 161 -5.87 -2.65 3.03
CA ARG A 161 -6.94 -3.62 2.75
C ARG A 161 -8.08 -3.47 3.74
N LEU A 162 -7.76 -3.52 5.04
CA LEU A 162 -8.74 -3.42 6.12
C LEU A 162 -9.47 -2.07 6.10
N LEU A 163 -8.78 -0.97 5.80
CA LEU A 163 -9.41 0.35 5.64
C LEU A 163 -10.35 0.40 4.43
N ALA A 164 -9.98 -0.19 3.30
CA ALA A 164 -10.85 -0.30 2.13
C ALA A 164 -12.11 -1.13 2.47
N TRP A 165 -11.95 -2.24 3.20
CA TRP A 165 -13.08 -3.02 3.71
C TRP A 165 -13.97 -2.21 4.66
N ALA A 166 -13.38 -1.44 5.57
CA ALA A 166 -14.12 -0.62 6.52
C ALA A 166 -15.02 0.41 5.83
N LYS A 167 -14.57 0.95 4.69
CA LYS A 167 -15.31 1.93 3.89
C LYS A 167 -16.35 1.30 2.97
N ASN A 168 -16.31 -0.01 2.73
CA ASN A 168 -17.20 -0.67 1.77
C ASN A 168 -18.48 -1.16 2.46
N ASP A 169 -19.65 -0.83 1.92
CA ASP A 169 -20.95 -1.25 2.47
C ASP A 169 -21.47 -2.59 1.93
N LYS A 170 -20.77 -3.20 0.96
CA LYS A 170 -21.15 -4.52 0.44
C LYS A 170 -20.79 -5.63 1.43
N PRO A 171 -21.69 -6.60 1.68
CA PRO A 171 -21.39 -7.75 2.53
C PRO A 171 -20.21 -8.55 1.95
N SER A 172 -19.30 -9.00 2.82
CA SER A 172 -18.12 -9.78 2.42
C SER A 172 -18.54 -11.12 1.80
N GLN A 173 -18.05 -11.44 0.60
CA GLN A 173 -18.14 -12.80 0.06
C GLN A 173 -17.29 -13.74 0.94
N GLY A 174 -17.85 -14.89 1.30
CA GLY A 174 -17.30 -15.78 2.34
C GLY A 174 -15.84 -16.22 2.12
N GLY A 175 -15.17 -16.51 3.24
CA GLY A 175 -13.75 -16.91 3.33
C GLY A 175 -13.24 -16.66 4.75
N SER A 176 -12.06 -17.19 5.11
CA SER A 176 -11.44 -16.83 6.40
C SER A 176 -10.79 -15.45 6.31
N LEU A 177 -10.86 -14.66 7.38
CA LEU A 177 -10.22 -13.33 7.44
C LEU A 177 -8.70 -13.43 7.19
N GLY A 178 -8.08 -14.55 7.57
CA GLY A 178 -6.67 -14.85 7.30
C GLY A 178 -6.37 -15.01 5.82
N ASP A 179 -7.20 -15.75 5.08
CA ASP A 179 -7.00 -15.94 3.63
C ASP A 179 -7.19 -14.62 2.87
N TRP A 180 -8.12 -13.78 3.30
CA TRP A 180 -8.34 -12.47 2.69
C TRP A 180 -7.17 -11.50 2.97
N ILE A 181 -6.64 -11.46 4.20
CA ILE A 181 -5.53 -10.58 4.58
C ILE A 181 -4.21 -11.04 3.95
N TYR A 182 -3.95 -12.36 3.91
CA TYR A 182 -2.66 -12.93 3.50
C TYR A 182 -2.61 -13.58 2.12
N ASN A 183 -3.71 -13.65 1.36
CA ASN A 183 -3.63 -14.16 0.00
C ASN A 183 -2.65 -13.30 -0.81
N ARG A 184 -1.47 -13.87 -1.07
CA ARG A 184 -0.45 -13.30 -1.98
C ARG A 184 -0.95 -13.24 -3.43
N SER A 185 -1.98 -14.02 -3.78
CA SER A 185 -2.69 -13.97 -5.06
C SER A 185 -3.78 -12.88 -5.13
N VAL A 186 -4.17 -12.31 -3.98
CA VAL A 186 -5.23 -11.28 -3.83
C VAL A 186 -4.61 -9.89 -3.63
N SER A 187 -3.28 -9.77 -3.69
CA SER A 187 -2.62 -8.48 -3.99
C SER A 187 -3.15 -7.85 -5.29
N ASN A 188 -3.67 -8.67 -6.21
CA ASN A 188 -4.40 -8.27 -7.42
C ASN A 188 -5.91 -7.98 -7.23
N GLN A 189 -6.43 -7.98 -6.00
CA GLN A 189 -7.85 -7.77 -5.71
C GLN A 189 -8.13 -6.63 -4.72
N PHE A 190 -7.14 -6.14 -3.98
CA PHE A 190 -7.32 -4.99 -3.07
C PHE A 190 -7.10 -3.62 -3.68
N ALA A 191 -6.65 -3.56 -4.93
CA ALA A 191 -6.77 -2.37 -5.76
C ALA A 191 -8.20 -2.16 -6.29
N ASN A 192 -9.09 -3.15 -6.12
CA ASN A 192 -10.47 -3.13 -6.61
C ASN A 192 -11.47 -3.09 -5.44
N LYS A 193 -11.65 -1.94 -4.76
CA LYS A 193 -12.88 -1.70 -3.96
C LYS A 193 -13.09 -0.28 -3.40
N TYR A 194 -12.72 0.75 -4.15
CA TYR A 194 -13.32 2.08 -4.02
C TYR A 194 -14.15 2.32 -5.28
N GLU A 195 -15.34 1.73 -5.35
CA GLU A 195 -16.42 2.15 -6.25
C GLU A 195 -17.74 1.89 -5.51
N GLU A 196 -18.68 2.82 -5.70
CA GLU A 196 -20.03 2.98 -5.15
C GLU A 196 -20.04 3.70 -3.79
N GLU A 197 -20.33 5.00 -3.65
CA GLU A 197 -21.20 5.88 -4.44
C GLU A 197 -20.57 7.27 -4.67
N THR A 198 -20.35 7.64 -5.92
CA THR A 198 -20.73 8.94 -6.51
C THR A 198 -20.47 8.86 -8.01
N ASP A 199 -21.51 8.40 -8.72
CA ASP A 199 -21.61 8.45 -10.18
C ASP A 199 -21.16 9.81 -10.71
N SER A 200 -20.01 9.84 -11.40
CA SER A 200 -19.74 10.69 -12.57
C SER A 200 -18.24 10.87 -12.92
N VAL A 201 -17.28 10.34 -12.13
CA VAL A 201 -15.84 10.66 -12.31
C VAL A 201 -14.92 9.42 -12.54
N GLU A 202 -15.39 8.19 -12.36
CA GLU A 202 -14.53 6.99 -12.19
C GLU A 202 -14.10 6.20 -13.46
N GLU A 203 -14.17 6.75 -14.67
CA GLU A 203 -13.62 6.03 -15.83
C GLU A 203 -12.07 6.17 -15.99
N GLU A 204 -11.42 7.08 -15.28
CA GLU A 204 -10.04 7.50 -15.62
C GLU A 204 -8.88 6.68 -15.05
N PHE A 205 -9.08 5.84 -14.03
CA PHE A 205 -7.94 5.31 -13.24
C PHE A 205 -7.84 3.78 -13.10
N LYS A 206 -8.63 2.98 -13.82
CA LYS A 206 -8.48 1.51 -13.83
C LYS A 206 -7.11 1.14 -14.44
N VAL A 207 -6.30 0.33 -13.74
CA VAL A 207 -4.99 -0.18 -14.21
C VAL A 207 -4.94 -1.72 -14.25
N ILE A 208 -4.12 -2.29 -15.15
CA ILE A 208 -3.81 -3.73 -15.25
C ILE A 208 -2.30 -3.95 -15.16
N ASP A 209 -1.90 -5.15 -14.75
CA ASP A 209 -0.50 -5.57 -14.76
C ASP A 209 0.04 -5.62 -16.19
N SER A 210 1.28 -5.12 -16.38
CA SER A 210 2.02 -5.29 -17.61
C SER A 210 2.79 -6.62 -17.62
N LEU A 211 3.40 -6.97 -18.74
CA LEU A 211 4.30 -8.13 -18.80
C LEU A 211 5.70 -7.83 -18.23
N SER A 212 5.98 -6.56 -17.91
CA SER A 212 7.24 -6.12 -17.31
C SER A 212 7.10 -5.93 -15.79
N PRO A 213 8.10 -6.37 -15.00
CA PRO A 213 8.12 -6.08 -13.57
C PRO A 213 8.16 -4.56 -13.32
N ASN A 214 7.52 -4.13 -12.23
CA ASN A 214 7.39 -2.73 -11.81
C ASN A 214 6.62 -1.82 -12.79
N ALA A 215 5.90 -2.37 -13.77
CA ALA A 215 5.10 -1.62 -14.72
C ALA A 215 3.63 -2.09 -14.74
N VAL A 216 2.72 -1.12 -14.80
CA VAL A 216 1.27 -1.32 -14.97
C VAL A 216 0.77 -0.43 -16.11
N GLN A 217 -0.44 -0.69 -16.61
CA GLN A 217 -1.06 0.02 -17.75
C GLN A 217 -2.46 0.52 -17.40
N LYS A 218 -2.84 1.75 -17.81
CA LYS A 218 -4.21 2.26 -17.64
C LYS A 218 -5.18 1.56 -18.61
N VAL A 219 -6.13 0.80 -18.06
CA VAL A 219 -7.14 -0.01 -18.77
C VAL A 219 -8.03 0.84 -19.67
N LYS A 220 -8.30 2.11 -19.32
CA LYS A 220 -9.12 3.00 -20.14
C LYS A 220 -8.61 3.03 -21.58
N ASN A 221 -7.29 3.15 -21.74
CA ASN A 221 -6.66 3.38 -23.04
C ASN A 221 -5.70 2.24 -23.46
N TRP A 222 -5.38 1.30 -22.58
CA TRP A 222 -4.39 0.25 -22.83
C TRP A 222 -4.72 -1.07 -22.12
N LYS A 223 -5.62 -1.86 -22.74
CA LYS A 223 -6.16 -3.11 -22.19
C LYS A 223 -5.32 -4.35 -22.43
N THR A 224 -4.46 -4.33 -23.45
CA THR A 224 -3.63 -5.48 -23.82
C THR A 224 -2.38 -5.50 -22.93
N PRO A 225 -2.17 -6.55 -22.11
CA PRO A 225 -0.93 -6.71 -21.34
C PRO A 225 0.27 -6.63 -22.27
N THR A 226 1.20 -5.74 -21.95
CA THR A 226 2.31 -5.36 -22.83
C THR A 226 3.62 -5.37 -22.05
N GLU A 227 4.70 -5.84 -22.68
CA GLU A 227 6.06 -5.76 -22.15
C GLU A 227 6.62 -4.37 -22.45
N PHE A 228 7.27 -3.76 -21.47
CA PHE A 228 8.01 -2.50 -21.56
C PHE A 228 9.51 -2.75 -21.30
N PRO A 229 10.31 -3.09 -22.34
CA PRO A 229 11.69 -3.52 -22.18
C PRO A 229 12.61 -2.50 -21.51
N CYS A 230 12.32 -1.20 -21.67
CA CYS A 230 13.10 -0.11 -21.07
C CYS A 230 12.71 0.19 -19.61
N CYS A 231 11.66 -0.45 -19.07
CA CYS A 231 11.18 -0.17 -17.72
C CYS A 231 12.23 -0.57 -16.66
N PRO A 232 12.63 0.34 -15.75
CA PRO A 232 13.60 0.04 -14.68
C PRO A 232 13.21 -1.17 -13.81
N GLN A 233 14.19 -2.04 -13.56
CA GLN A 233 13.99 -3.31 -12.83
C GLN A 233 14.53 -3.27 -11.39
N GLU A 234 15.52 -2.43 -11.10
CA GLU A 234 16.14 -2.33 -9.78
C GLU A 234 15.53 -1.22 -8.92
N ILE A 235 15.18 -1.54 -7.67
CA ILE A 235 14.42 -0.67 -6.75
C ILE A 235 15.21 0.58 -6.30
N LYS A 236 16.53 0.59 -6.48
CA LYS A 236 17.42 1.58 -5.85
C LYS A 236 17.32 3.00 -6.41
N ASP A 237 16.79 3.19 -7.62
CA ASP A 237 16.64 4.52 -8.23
C ASP A 237 15.37 4.60 -9.09
N ASN A 238 14.19 4.48 -8.49
CA ASN A 238 12.93 4.55 -9.23
C ASN A 238 12.41 5.99 -9.40
N SER A 239 12.91 6.68 -10.43
CA SER A 239 12.39 7.97 -10.86
C SER A 239 12.05 7.95 -12.35
N ILE A 240 11.20 8.87 -12.80
CA ILE A 240 10.96 9.09 -14.24
C ILE A 240 12.25 9.43 -14.99
N SER A 241 13.19 10.10 -14.33
CA SER A 241 14.51 10.39 -14.91
C SER A 241 15.29 9.09 -15.17
N THR A 242 15.20 8.11 -14.27
CA THR A 242 15.83 6.79 -14.47
C THR A 242 15.21 6.05 -15.64
N TYR A 243 13.87 6.09 -15.77
CA TYR A 243 13.19 5.49 -16.92
C TYR A 243 13.70 6.13 -18.23
N ALA A 244 13.79 7.46 -18.28
CA ALA A 244 14.24 8.17 -19.47
C ALA A 244 15.69 7.85 -19.87
N ILE A 245 16.57 7.58 -18.89
CA ILE A 245 17.96 7.15 -19.17
C ILE A 245 18.02 5.79 -19.89
N ASN A 246 17.03 4.92 -19.65
CA ASN A 246 16.94 3.61 -20.32
C ASN A 246 16.37 3.68 -21.74
N LEU A 247 15.87 4.85 -22.18
CA LEU A 247 15.30 5.02 -23.51
C LEU A 247 16.39 5.33 -24.54
N ASN A 248 16.20 4.79 -25.75
CA ASN A 248 17.01 5.13 -26.92
C ASN A 248 16.09 5.28 -28.14
N ILE A 249 16.31 6.32 -28.95
CA ILE A 249 15.59 6.51 -30.21
C ILE A 249 15.89 5.32 -31.12
N GLY A 250 14.85 4.75 -31.74
CA GLY A 250 14.90 3.50 -32.52
C GLY A 250 14.83 2.23 -31.67
N GLY A 251 14.82 2.34 -30.32
CA GLY A 251 14.63 1.21 -29.41
C GLY A 251 13.17 0.76 -29.32
N VAL A 252 12.95 -0.46 -28.83
CA VAL A 252 11.59 -0.98 -28.58
C VAL A 252 11.07 -0.42 -27.27
N PHE A 253 10.04 0.42 -27.32
CA PHE A 253 9.37 0.92 -26.13
C PHE A 253 8.45 -0.13 -25.51
N SER A 254 7.62 -0.74 -26.35
CA SER A 254 6.60 -1.67 -25.90
C SER A 254 6.38 -2.79 -26.91
N ARG A 255 6.09 -4.01 -26.44
CA ARG A 255 5.80 -5.16 -27.30
C ARG A 255 4.79 -6.09 -26.63
N ASN A 256 3.85 -6.60 -27.42
CA ASN A 256 2.95 -7.67 -27.00
C ASN A 256 2.83 -8.72 -28.12
N GLN A 257 1.90 -9.65 -27.98
CA GLN A 257 1.70 -10.73 -28.96
C GLN A 257 1.17 -10.26 -30.33
N TYR A 258 0.72 -9.00 -30.44
CA TYR A 258 0.11 -8.46 -31.66
C TYR A 258 0.99 -7.45 -32.39
N THR A 259 1.74 -6.62 -31.66
CA THR A 259 2.49 -5.49 -32.25
C THR A 259 3.67 -5.09 -31.37
N SER A 260 4.55 -4.27 -31.94
CA SER A 260 5.63 -3.59 -31.24
C SER A 260 5.64 -2.10 -31.56
N SER A 261 6.13 -1.29 -30.63
CA SER A 261 6.24 0.16 -30.77
C SER A 261 7.69 0.58 -30.61
N ILE A 262 8.19 1.29 -31.61
CA ILE A 262 9.58 1.75 -31.74
C ILE A 262 9.64 3.24 -31.39
N ILE A 263 10.57 3.62 -30.52
CA ILE A 263 10.72 4.99 -30.01
C ILE A 263 11.15 5.92 -31.15
N GLU A 264 10.35 6.93 -31.46
CA GLU A 264 10.72 8.02 -32.37
C GLU A 264 11.27 9.22 -31.60
N ASN A 265 10.64 9.57 -30.48
CA ASN A 265 11.06 10.68 -29.62
C ASN A 265 10.49 10.53 -28.20
N PHE A 266 11.06 11.25 -27.23
CA PHE A 266 10.53 11.30 -25.87
C PHE A 266 10.92 12.60 -25.15
N ALA A 267 10.12 12.98 -24.16
CA ALA A 267 10.37 14.19 -23.35
C ALA A 267 9.90 13.99 -21.91
N ILE A 268 10.54 14.68 -20.99
CA ILE A 268 10.17 14.71 -19.56
C ILE A 268 9.51 16.04 -19.25
N SER A 269 8.45 16.02 -18.44
CA SER A 269 7.81 17.23 -17.91
C SER A 269 8.76 18.07 -17.06
N ASN A 270 8.50 19.38 -16.95
CA ASN A 270 9.33 20.30 -16.17
C ASN A 270 9.45 19.92 -14.68
N ASP A 271 8.40 19.33 -14.11
CA ASP A 271 8.36 18.83 -12.73
C ASP A 271 8.99 17.44 -12.56
N LYS A 272 9.45 16.82 -13.65
CA LYS A 272 10.06 15.48 -13.72
C LYS A 272 9.17 14.34 -13.22
N ASN A 273 7.85 14.53 -13.17
CA ASN A 273 6.90 13.51 -12.75
C ASN A 273 6.27 12.73 -13.90
N THR A 274 6.45 13.20 -15.15
CA THR A 274 5.83 12.62 -16.34
C THR A 274 6.84 12.46 -17.46
N LEU A 275 6.76 11.33 -18.16
CA LEU A 275 7.54 11.03 -19.37
C LEU A 275 6.58 10.73 -20.50
N TRP A 276 6.73 11.45 -21.61
CA TRP A 276 5.98 11.20 -22.84
C TRP A 276 6.88 10.53 -23.86
N ILE A 277 6.37 9.51 -24.54
CA ILE A 277 7.10 8.74 -25.54
C ILE A 277 6.25 8.65 -26.80
N MET A 278 6.79 9.20 -27.88
CA MET A 278 6.25 9.08 -29.22
C MET A 278 6.84 7.85 -29.89
N CYS A 279 5.99 7.00 -30.46
CA CYS A 279 6.41 5.77 -31.12
C CYS A 279 5.86 5.64 -32.53
N LYS A 280 6.54 4.82 -33.33
CA LYS A 280 6.07 4.26 -34.60
C LYS A 280 5.81 2.76 -34.43
N SER A 281 4.77 2.24 -35.07
CA SER A 281 4.49 0.81 -35.11
C SER A 281 5.61 0.07 -35.84
N GLY A 282 5.99 -1.09 -35.30
CA GLY A 282 6.92 -2.03 -35.92
C GLY A 282 6.28 -2.96 -36.95
N ASP A 283 4.97 -2.83 -37.21
CA ASP A 283 4.25 -3.66 -38.18
C ASP A 283 4.49 -3.15 -39.61
N GLU A 284 4.41 -4.03 -40.62
CA GLU A 284 4.67 -3.66 -42.02
C GLU A 284 3.58 -2.74 -42.62
N ASN A 285 2.31 -2.90 -42.22
CA ASN A 285 1.17 -2.16 -42.78
C ASN A 285 0.12 -1.73 -41.72
N PRO A 286 0.49 -0.92 -40.72
CA PRO A 286 -0.45 -0.44 -39.69
C PRO A 286 -1.37 0.67 -40.24
N ILE A 287 -2.66 0.61 -39.88
CA ILE A 287 -3.65 1.64 -40.25
C ILE A 287 -3.32 2.99 -39.59
N LYS A 288 -2.90 2.96 -38.32
CA LYS A 288 -2.44 4.12 -37.55
C LYS A 288 -0.99 3.89 -37.09
N PRO A 289 0.01 4.28 -37.90
CA PRO A 289 1.41 3.93 -37.68
C PRO A 289 2.03 4.62 -36.46
N TYR A 290 1.43 5.67 -35.90
CA TYR A 290 2.04 6.43 -34.81
C TYR A 290 1.24 6.31 -33.52
N SER A 291 1.93 6.36 -32.38
CA SER A 291 1.32 6.31 -31.05
C SER A 291 2.02 7.21 -30.05
N LEU A 292 1.29 7.59 -29.02
CA LEU A 292 1.80 8.42 -27.93
C LEU A 292 1.48 7.78 -26.58
N ALA A 293 2.49 7.66 -25.74
CA ALA A 293 2.37 7.13 -24.40
C ALA A 293 2.81 8.16 -23.35
N GLU A 294 2.19 8.05 -22.18
CA GLU A 294 2.51 8.81 -20.98
C GLU A 294 2.89 7.82 -19.86
N ILE A 295 3.96 8.14 -19.14
CA ILE A 295 4.47 7.34 -18.04
C ILE A 295 4.58 8.23 -16.81
N THR A 296 4.03 7.76 -15.70
CA THR A 296 4.15 8.38 -14.37
C THR A 296 4.68 7.35 -13.39
N TYR A 297 5.29 7.80 -12.30
CA TYR A 297 5.75 6.92 -11.22
C TYR A 297 4.95 7.18 -9.96
N GLN A 298 4.13 6.22 -9.54
CA GLN A 298 3.26 6.33 -8.37
C GLN A 298 3.10 4.98 -7.71
N ASN A 299 2.93 4.94 -6.38
CA ASN A 299 2.75 3.69 -5.61
C ASN A 299 3.84 2.64 -5.91
N TYR A 300 5.08 3.11 -6.08
CA TYR A 300 6.27 2.32 -6.40
C TYR A 300 6.25 1.59 -7.75
N VAL A 301 5.32 1.93 -8.66
CA VAL A 301 5.21 1.33 -10.00
C VAL A 301 5.18 2.40 -11.10
N PHE A 302 5.67 2.05 -12.28
CA PHE A 302 5.54 2.86 -13.49
C PHE A 302 4.17 2.62 -14.14
N VAL A 303 3.37 3.66 -14.21
CA VAL A 303 2.02 3.62 -14.78
C VAL A 303 2.07 4.12 -16.21
N HIS A 304 1.80 3.21 -17.14
CA HIS A 304 1.79 3.48 -18.57
C HIS A 304 0.38 3.79 -19.05
N ASN A 305 0.21 4.88 -19.76
CA ASN A 305 -1.05 5.35 -20.31
C ASN A 305 -0.89 5.56 -21.81
N SER A 306 -1.84 5.06 -22.59
CA SER A 306 -1.90 5.36 -24.02
C SER A 306 -2.68 6.66 -24.20
N LEU A 307 -2.11 7.62 -24.90
CA LEU A 307 -2.77 8.87 -25.27
C LEU A 307 -3.37 8.81 -26.68
N GLY A 308 -3.29 7.64 -27.33
CA GLY A 308 -3.93 7.38 -28.62
C GLY A 308 -2.97 6.94 -29.72
N THR A 309 -3.56 6.67 -30.88
CA THR A 309 -2.87 6.33 -32.13
C THR A 309 -3.29 7.28 -33.23
N PHE A 310 -2.34 7.58 -34.11
CA PHE A 310 -2.43 8.65 -35.11
C PHE A 310 -2.17 8.10 -36.51
N PHE A 311 -2.89 8.62 -37.49
CA PHE A 311 -2.70 8.29 -38.91
C PHE A 311 -1.39 8.87 -39.44
N GLU A 312 -1.07 10.09 -39.04
CA GLU A 312 0.08 10.84 -39.57
C GLU A 312 1.07 11.24 -38.47
N LYS A 313 2.34 11.39 -38.86
CA LYS A 313 3.40 11.81 -37.93
C LYS A 313 3.11 13.20 -37.35
N ILE A 314 2.57 14.08 -38.19
CA ILE A 314 2.25 15.46 -37.81
C ILE A 314 1.17 15.52 -36.72
N GLY A 315 0.21 14.59 -36.72
CA GLY A 315 -0.83 14.49 -35.69
C GLY A 315 -0.25 14.13 -34.31
N VAL A 316 0.64 13.14 -34.25
CA VAL A 316 1.31 12.77 -32.99
C VAL A 316 2.29 13.85 -32.52
N GLU A 317 3.03 14.49 -33.42
CA GLU A 317 3.95 15.58 -33.10
C GLU A 317 3.23 16.79 -32.52
N LYS A 318 2.04 17.12 -33.05
CA LYS A 318 1.17 18.16 -32.50
C LYS A 318 0.80 17.86 -31.04
N GLN A 319 0.25 16.68 -30.76
CA GLN A 319 -0.13 16.32 -29.39
C GLN A 319 1.06 16.25 -28.44
N PHE A 320 2.19 15.67 -28.89
CA PHE A 320 3.42 15.61 -28.13
C PHE A 320 3.97 17.01 -27.78
N THR A 321 3.86 17.98 -28.70
CA THR A 321 4.26 19.38 -28.48
C THR A 321 3.36 20.07 -27.45
N LEU A 322 2.04 19.90 -27.59
CA LEU A 322 1.06 20.52 -26.71
C LEU A 322 1.16 20.01 -25.26
N LEU A 323 1.41 18.72 -25.05
CA LEU A 323 1.58 18.13 -23.71
C LEU A 323 2.77 18.71 -22.94
N GLN A 324 3.82 19.13 -23.66
CA GLN A 324 4.98 19.80 -23.06
C GLN A 324 4.69 21.28 -22.71
N GLY A 325 3.51 21.80 -23.05
CA GLY A 325 3.15 23.20 -22.88
C GLY A 325 3.78 24.14 -23.92
N LEU A 326 4.21 23.60 -25.06
CA LEU A 326 4.80 24.36 -26.16
C LEU A 326 3.74 24.78 -27.20
N GLU A 327 4.00 25.87 -27.91
CA GLU A 327 3.14 26.34 -29.00
C GLU A 327 3.31 25.48 -30.25
N TRP A 328 2.21 25.08 -30.88
CA TRP A 328 2.20 24.31 -32.12
C TRP A 328 2.01 25.21 -33.35
N THR A 329 2.93 25.15 -34.31
CA THR A 329 2.89 25.95 -35.54
C THR A 329 2.85 25.11 -36.83
N GLY A 330 2.72 23.78 -36.72
CA GLY A 330 2.84 22.86 -37.85
C GLY A 330 1.58 22.67 -38.71
N GLY A 331 0.48 23.37 -38.41
CA GLY A 331 -0.79 23.24 -39.14
C GLY A 331 -1.66 22.07 -38.67
N ASP A 332 -2.70 21.75 -39.43
CA ASP A 332 -3.66 20.70 -39.09
C ASP A 332 -3.24 19.32 -39.64
N SER A 333 -3.66 18.26 -38.93
CA SER A 333 -3.53 16.87 -39.34
C SER A 333 -4.90 16.27 -39.63
N ILE A 334 -4.95 15.19 -40.42
CA ILE A 334 -6.18 14.38 -40.56
C ILE A 334 -6.74 13.89 -39.22
N ASP A 335 -5.86 13.68 -38.24
CA ASP A 335 -6.22 13.28 -36.87
C ASP A 335 -7.01 14.37 -36.11
N ASP A 336 -7.02 15.63 -36.57
CA ASP A 336 -7.84 16.71 -35.99
C ASP A 336 -9.33 16.63 -36.41
N TYR A 337 -9.63 15.85 -37.44
CA TYR A 337 -10.94 15.80 -38.09
C TYR A 337 -11.66 14.45 -37.92
N CYS A 338 -11.09 13.53 -37.14
CA CYS A 338 -11.55 12.13 -37.03
C CYS A 338 -11.94 11.72 -35.61
#